data_AF-A0A919YBG2-F1
#
_entry.id   AF-A0A919YBG2-F1
#
_cell.length_a   1.000
_cell.length_b   1.000
_cell.length_c   1.000
_cell.angle_alpha   90.00
_cell.angle_beta   90.00
_cell.angle_gamma   90.00
#
_symmetry.space_group_name_H-M   'P 1'
#
loop_
_entity.id
_entity.type
_entity.pdbx_description
1 polymer ?
#
loop_
_entity_poly.entity_id
_entity_poly.type
_entity_poly.pdbx_seq_one_letter_code
_entity_poly.pdbx_strand_id
1 'polypeptide(L)' 'MQSGQMKAITSKELEYIVDSISNEDLLIKQCAATAATTQNQTIKQACQQYIRSMDHHMDMLIQTLQQHQSMAPSQPQQ' A
#
# COMPACT_ATOMS: atom_id res chain seq x y z
N MET A 1 -26.18 19.32 -3.55
CA MET A 1 -25.74 17.94 -3.30
C MET A 1 -24.44 18.04 -2.52
N GLN A 2 -24.44 17.62 -1.25
CA GLN A 2 -23.37 17.88 -0.29
C GLN A 2 -22.04 17.28 -0.77
N SER A 3 -21.06 18.14 -1.01
CA SER A 3 -19.65 17.78 -1.12
C SER A 3 -19.19 17.28 0.24
N GLY A 4 -19.22 15.95 0.44
CA GLY A 4 -18.67 15.29 1.62
C GLY A 4 -17.21 15.70 1.76
N GLN A 5 -16.92 16.48 2.80
CA GLN A 5 -15.56 16.91 3.15
C GLN A 5 -14.69 15.66 3.27
N MET A 6 -13.73 15.48 2.37
CA MET A 6 -12.62 14.56 2.64
C MET A 6 -11.97 15.05 3.93
N LYS A 7 -12.10 14.28 5.01
CA LYS A 7 -11.36 14.56 6.24
C LYS A 7 -9.88 14.48 5.89
N ALA A 8 -9.09 15.45 6.36
CA ALA A 8 -7.65 15.37 6.26
C ALA A 8 -7.18 14.07 6.92
N ILE A 9 -6.30 13.34 6.24
CA ILE A 9 -5.63 12.16 6.80
C ILE A 9 -4.93 12.59 8.08
N THR A 10 -5.26 11.94 9.19
CA THR A 10 -4.62 12.20 10.47
C THR A 10 -3.22 11.59 10.50
N SER A 11 -2.33 12.09 11.35
CA SER A 11 -0.98 11.53 11.51
C SER A 11 -0.99 10.02 11.81
N LYS A 12 -2.00 9.55 12.56
CA LYS A 12 -2.18 8.12 12.85
C LYS A 12 -2.56 7.29 11.62
N GLU A 13 -3.41 7.83 10.76
CA GLU A 13 -3.77 7.18 9.49
C GLU A 13 -2.58 7.17 8.52
N LEU A 14 -1.74 8.23 8.54
CA LEU A 14 -0.50 8.28 7.78
C LEU A 14 0.50 7.21 8.25
N GLU A 15 0.72 7.10 9.56
CA GLU A 15 1.54 6.04 10.16
C GLU A 15 1.03 4.65 9.77
N TYR A 16 -0.28 4.44 9.86
CA TYR A 16 -0.90 3.18 9.46
C TYR A 16 -0.67 2.85 7.98
N ILE A 17 -0.77 3.82 7.07
CA ILE A 17 -0.49 3.63 5.64
C ILE A 17 0.97 3.21 5.42
N VAL A 18 1.91 3.85 6.11
CA VAL A 18 3.35 3.51 6.02
C VAL A 18 3.62 2.10 6.52
N ASP A 19 2.99 1.71 7.63
CA ASP A 19 3.06 0.35 8.16
C ASP A 19 2.47 -0.67 7.18
N SER A 20 1.32 -0.36 6.56
CA SER A 20 0.70 -1.20 5.53
C SER A 20 1.61 -1.41 4.33
N ILE A 21 2.31 -0.38 3.83
CA ILE A 21 3.27 -0.52 2.73
C ILE A 21 4.40 -1.49 3.09
N SER A 22 4.94 -1.37 4.30
CA SER A 22 5.98 -2.26 4.80
C SER A 22 5.51 -3.72 4.88
N ASN A 23 4.25 -3.93 5.27
CA ASN A 23 3.63 -5.25 5.33
C ASN A 23 3.41 -5.85 3.93
N GLU A 24 2.92 -5.06 2.96
CA GLU A 24 2.72 -5.52 1.58
C GLU A 24 4.05 -5.94 0.92
N ASP A 25 5.11 -5.14 1.08
CA ASP A 25 6.46 -5.49 0.59
C ASP A 25 6.98 -6.80 1.19
N LEU A 26 6.79 -7.01 2.50
CA LEU A 26 7.18 -8.25 3.17
C LEU A 26 6.40 -9.46 2.61
N LEU A 27 5.09 -9.33 2.42
CA LEU A 27 4.25 -10.41 1.92
C LEU A 27 4.57 -10.75 0.45
N ILE A 28 4.86 -9.75 -0.38
CA ILE A 28 5.34 -9.95 -1.76
C ILE A 28 6.62 -10.77 -1.76
N LYS A 29 7.61 -10.41 -0.94
CA LYS A 29 8.88 -11.14 -0.83
C LYS A 29 8.69 -12.59 -0.40
N GLN A 30 7.81 -12.84 0.57
CA GLN A 30 7.49 -14.20 1.02
C GLN A 30 6.81 -15.01 -0.09
N CYS A 31 5.80 -14.45 -0.75
CA CYS A 31 5.13 -15.13 -1.86
C CYS A 31 6.10 -15.42 -3.01
N ALA A 32 7.01 -14.49 -3.34
CA ALA A 32 8.03 -14.69 -4.37
C ALA A 32 9.00 -15.82 -3.99
N ALA A 33 9.48 -15.83 -2.75
CA ALA A 33 10.35 -16.89 -2.23
C ALA A 33 9.65 -18.27 -2.23
N THR A 34 8.39 -18.33 -1.80
CA THR A 34 7.59 -19.57 -1.84
C THR A 34 7.34 -20.03 -3.28
N ALA A 35 6.95 -19.13 -4.19
CA ALA A 35 6.70 -19.48 -5.59
C ALA A 35 7.97 -19.97 -6.32
N ALA A 36 9.14 -19.49 -5.91
CA ALA A 36 10.44 -19.91 -6.46
C ALA A 36 10.90 -21.29 -5.94
N THR A 37 10.47 -21.69 -4.74
CA THR A 37 10.97 -22.90 -4.06
C THR A 37 9.98 -24.06 -4.01
N THR A 38 8.68 -23.79 -4.10
CA THR A 38 7.64 -24.81 -4.05
C THR A 38 7.59 -25.67 -5.32
N GLN A 39 7.38 -26.98 -5.15
CA GLN A 39 7.08 -27.89 -6.27
C GLN A 39 5.57 -27.99 -6.55
N ASN A 40 4.73 -27.46 -5.65
CA ASN A 40 3.28 -27.51 -5.80
C ASN A 40 2.81 -26.38 -6.73
N GLN A 41 2.28 -26.76 -7.90
CA GLN A 41 1.83 -25.80 -8.92
C GLN A 41 0.66 -24.93 -8.46
N THR A 42 -0.28 -25.49 -7.68
CA THR A 42 -1.40 -24.73 -7.12
C THR A 42 -0.92 -23.63 -6.17
N ILE A 43 0.05 -23.95 -5.31
CA ILE A 43 0.65 -22.96 -4.39
C ILE A 43 1.39 -21.89 -5.19
N LYS A 44 2.19 -22.29 -6.20
CA LYS A 44 2.89 -21.34 -7.07
C LYS A 44 1.94 -20.36 -7.74
N GLN A 45 0.83 -20.84 -8.30
CA GLN A 45 -0.18 -20.00 -8.94
C GLN A 45 -0.88 -19.08 -7.93
N ALA A 46 -1.21 -19.58 -6.73
CA ALA A 46 -1.79 -18.77 -5.66
C ALA A 46 -0.84 -17.63 -5.24
N CYS A 47 0.45 -17.93 -4.99
CA CYS A 47 1.45 -16.91 -4.67
C CYS A 47 1.55 -15.83 -5.77
N GLN A 48 1.51 -16.23 -7.05
CA GLN A 48 1.51 -15.28 -8.17
C GLN A 48 0.25 -14.41 -8.21
N GLN A 49 -0.92 -14.95 -7.87
CA GLN A 49 -2.15 -14.18 -7.76
C GLN A 49 -2.09 -13.18 -6.61
N TYR A 50 -1.59 -13.60 -5.44
CA TYR A 50 -1.43 -12.72 -4.29
C TYR A 50 -0.45 -11.58 -4.56
N ILE A 51 0.70 -11.85 -5.18
CA ILE A 51 1.66 -10.79 -5.55
C ILE A 51 0.97 -9.69 -6.36
N ARG A 52 0.19 -10.05 -7.39
CA ARG A 52 -0.55 -9.05 -8.20
C ARG A 52 -1.57 -8.26 -7.39
N SER A 53 -2.22 -8.88 -6.41
CA SER A 53 -3.17 -8.17 -5.52
C SER A 53 -2.44 -7.18 -4.62
N MET A 54 -1.30 -7.59 -4.06
CA MET A 54 -0.50 -6.76 -3.17
C MET A 54 0.17 -5.59 -3.92
N ASP A 55 0.60 -5.81 -5.17
CA ASP A 55 1.06 -4.74 -6.06
C ASP A 55 -0.04 -3.69 -6.28
N HIS A 56 -1.28 -4.12 -6.50
CA HIS A 56 -2.42 -3.21 -6.61
C HIS A 56 -2.68 -2.43 -5.30
N HIS A 57 -2.56 -3.08 -4.14
CA HIS A 57 -2.68 -2.40 -2.85
C HIS A 57 -1.57 -1.38 -2.63
N MET A 58 -0.33 -1.72 -2.98
CA MET A 58 0.82 -0.81 -2.97
C MET A 58 0.54 0.45 -3.79
N ASP A 59 0.05 0.30 -5.02
CA ASP A 59 -0.31 1.45 -5.86
C ASP A 59 -1.36 2.34 -5.20
N MET A 60 -2.39 1.74 -4.59
CA MET A 60 -3.44 2.47 -3.88
C MET A 60 -2.90 3.23 -2.65
N LEU A 61 -2.03 2.59 -1.85
CA LEU A 61 -1.41 3.20 -0.68
C LEU A 61 -0.49 4.36 -1.08
N ILE A 62 0.33 4.16 -2.12
CA ILE A 62 1.23 5.20 -2.66
C ILE A 62 0.43 6.38 -3.21
N GLN A 63 -0.63 6.14 -3.98
CA GLN A 63 -1.51 7.21 -4.47
C GLN A 63 -2.14 8.00 -3.32
N THR A 64 -2.57 7.31 -2.27
CA THR A 64 -3.14 7.94 -1.07
C THR A 64 -2.12 8.86 -0.38
N LEU A 65 -0.86 8.41 -0.25
CA LEU A 65 0.23 9.24 0.29
C LEU A 65 0.53 10.46 -0.58
N GLN A 66 0.60 10.28 -1.90
CA GLN A 66 0.87 11.37 -2.84
C GLN A 66 -0.22 12.44 -2.82
N GLN A 67 -1.49 12.02 -2.74
CA GLN A 67 -2.63 12.94 -2.60
C GLN A 67 -2.50 13.79 -1.32
N HIS A 68 -2.08 13.19 -0.20
CA HIS A 68 -1.87 13.94 1.05
C HIS A 68 -0.64 14.85 1.03
N GLN A 69 0.46 14.43 0.38
CA GLN A 69 1.68 15.24 0.30
C GLN A 69 1.43 16.58 -0.41
N SER A 70 0.49 16.62 -1.36
CA SER A 70 0.06 17.84 -2.05
C SER A 70 -0.80 18.79 -1.19
N MET A 71 -1.33 18.31 -0.06
CA MET A 71 -2.13 19.08 0.90
C MET A 71 -1.33 19.50 2.14
N ALA A 72 -0.12 18.99 2.32
CA ALA A 72 0.77 19.42 3.39
C ALA A 72 1.17 20.89 3.13
N PRO A 73 0.97 21.81 4.10
CA PRO A 73 1.31 23.21 3.91
C PRO A 73 2.80 23.34 3.61
N SER A 74 3.11 23.77 2.39
CA SER A 74 4.45 24.18 2.03
C SER A 74 4.73 25.50 2.74
N GLN A 75 5.55 25.40 3.79
CA GLN A 75 6.21 26.46 4.54
C GLN A 75 5.40 27.22 5.60
N PRO A 76 6.04 27.54 6.74
CA PRO A 76 5.53 28.55 7.66
C PRO A 76 5.58 29.91 6.96
N GLN A 77 4.43 30.54 6.76
CA GLN A 77 4.36 31.97 6.47
C GLN A 77 4.93 32.70 7.68
N GLN A 78 6.12 33.29 7.50
CA GLN A 78 6.72 34.22 8.45
C GLN A 78 5.84 35.46 8.64
#